data_AF-A0A945PFV5-F1
#
_entry.id   AF-A0A945PFV5-F1
#
_cell.length_a   1.000
_cell.length_b   1.000
_cell.length_c   1.000
_cell.angle_alpha   90.00
_cell.angle_beta   90.00
_cell.angle_gamma   90.00
#
_symmetry.space_group_name_H-M   'P 1'
#
loop_
_entity.id
_entity.type
_entity.pdbx_description
1 polymer ?
#
loop_
_entity_poly.entity_id
_entity_poly.type
_entity_poly.pdbx_seq_one_letter_code
_entity_poly.pdbx_strand_id
1 'polypeptide(L)'
;MRIPRHLIRLLALWVLVVGCHDSRRINPVDPALTPAVTGVAVSADDEAGVVFVEWSAYEGDMPFARYIVMRRQQGLVAEDTVAIIDEIATTRAIDTQAAPETDYEYRVITVNAAGFGASTVGFAVRSFRVLPVEIAQL
;
A
#
# COMPACT_ATOMS: atom_id res chain seq x y z
N MET A 1 7.51 3.11 53.68
CA MET A 1 7.31 1.84 52.94
C MET A 1 8.30 1.83 51.77
N ARG A 2 9.32 0.96 51.76
CA ARG A 2 10.35 0.92 50.70
C ARG A 2 9.90 -0.06 49.62
N ILE A 3 9.73 0.43 48.39
CA ILE A 3 9.37 -0.41 47.25
C ILE A 3 10.58 -1.32 46.93
N PRO A 4 10.40 -2.65 46.84
CA PRO A 4 11.50 -3.56 46.59
C PRO A 4 12.09 -3.36 45.18
N ARG A 5 13.42 -3.43 45.07
CA ARG A 5 14.15 -3.24 43.80
C ARG A 5 13.73 -4.22 42.70
N HIS A 6 13.29 -5.42 43.07
CA HIS A 6 12.75 -6.40 42.13
C HIS A 6 11.39 -6.00 41.56
N LEU A 7 10.55 -5.34 42.37
CA LEU A 7 9.25 -4.83 41.94
C LEU A 7 9.41 -3.67 40.94
N ILE A 8 10.42 -2.81 41.14
CA ILE A 8 10.79 -1.74 40.21
C ILE A 8 11.30 -2.32 38.87
N ARG A 9 12.13 -3.37 38.93
CA ARG A 9 12.63 -4.05 37.71
C ARG A 9 11.52 -4.74 36.93
N LEU A 10 10.59 -5.39 37.62
CA LEU A 10 9.43 -6.03 37.00
C LEU A 10 8.50 -4.99 36.36
N LEU A 11 8.27 -3.86 37.02
CA LEU A 11 7.50 -2.74 36.47
C LEU A 11 8.16 -2.15 35.22
N ALA A 12 9.48 -1.95 35.24
CA ALA A 12 10.23 -1.44 34.08
C ALA A 12 10.22 -2.42 32.90
N LEU A 13 10.32 -3.73 33.16
CA LEU A 13 10.19 -4.76 32.13
C LEU A 13 8.77 -4.78 31.52
N TRP A 14 7.75 -4.57 32.35
CA TRP A 14 6.36 -4.49 31.91
C TRP A 14 6.11 -3.28 31.01
N VAL A 15 6.68 -2.11 31.36
CA VAL A 15 6.62 -0.90 30.51
C VAL A 15 7.32 -1.12 29.16
N LEU A 16 8.45 -1.83 29.12
CA LEU A 16 9.15 -2.15 27.89
C LEU A 16 8.39 -3.17 27.00
N VAL A 17 7.68 -4.13 27.60
CA VAL A 17 6.91 -5.15 26.87
C VAL A 17 5.57 -4.60 26.36
N VAL A 18 4.92 -3.70 27.10
CA VAL A 18 3.66 -3.04 26.67
C VAL A 18 3.92 -1.91 25.66
N GLY A 19 5.17 -1.44 25.56
CA GLY A 19 5.64 -0.46 24.58
C GLY A 19 5.85 -0.99 23.16
N CYS A 20 5.19 -2.07 22.74
CA CYS A 20 5.07 -2.38 21.30
C CYS A 20 4.18 -1.31 20.65
N HIS A 21 4.79 -0.17 20.34
CA HIS A 21 4.17 0.94 19.66
C HIS A 21 3.83 0.55 18.23
N ASP A 22 2.68 -0.09 18.03
CA ASP A 22 1.99 -0.05 16.74
C ASP A 22 1.24 1.28 16.62
N SER A 23 1.99 2.38 16.75
CA SER A 23 1.47 3.72 16.51
C SER A 23 1.08 3.74 15.03
N ARG A 24 -0.22 3.59 14.75
CA ARG A 24 -0.75 3.80 13.40
C ARG A 24 -0.19 5.13 12.92
N ARG A 25 0.59 5.11 11.83
CA ARG A 25 1.13 6.29 11.14
C ARG A 25 -0.01 7.04 10.43
N ILE A 26 -1.08 7.33 11.16
CA ILE A 26 -2.16 8.19 10.72
C ILE A 26 -1.60 9.60 10.78
N ASN A 27 -1.58 10.27 9.63
CA ASN A 27 -1.22 11.67 9.52
C ASN A 27 -2.07 12.50 10.53
N PRO A 28 -1.46 13.15 11.53
CA PRO A 28 -2.19 13.97 12.49
C PRO A 28 -2.67 15.26 11.82
N VAL A 29 -3.88 15.17 11.26
CA VAL A 29 -4.85 16.24 10.99
C VAL A 29 -4.31 17.49 10.27
N ASP A 30 -3.68 17.28 9.12
CA ASP A 30 -3.79 18.22 7.99
C ASP A 30 -3.61 17.42 6.68
N PRO A 31 -4.69 17.24 5.88
CA PRO A 31 -4.62 16.57 4.59
C PRO A 31 -3.64 17.23 3.60
N ALA A 32 -3.36 18.53 3.72
CA ALA A 32 -2.44 19.23 2.83
C ALA A 32 -0.97 18.85 3.06
N LEU A 33 -0.60 18.48 4.30
CA LEU A 33 0.77 18.06 4.61
C LEU A 33 1.15 16.76 3.92
N THR A 34 0.22 15.81 3.82
CA THR A 34 0.43 14.53 3.13
C THR A 34 -0.89 14.05 2.55
N PRO A 35 -1.27 14.58 1.38
CA PRO A 35 -2.46 14.15 0.69
C PRO A 35 -2.23 12.77 0.07
N ALA A 36 -3.34 12.04 -0.09
CA ALA A 36 -3.34 10.91 -1.02
C ALA A 36 -3.20 11.45 -2.45
N VAL A 37 -2.59 10.66 -3.33
CA VAL A 37 -2.56 10.98 -4.77
C VAL A 37 -3.96 10.95 -5.37
N THR A 38 -4.13 11.62 -6.51
CA THR A 38 -5.40 11.71 -7.24
C THR A 38 -5.28 11.04 -8.61
N GLY A 39 -6.35 11.08 -9.42
CA GLY A 39 -6.31 10.60 -10.80
C GLY A 39 -5.94 9.12 -10.96
N VAL A 40 -6.26 8.29 -9.96
CA VAL A 40 -5.89 6.88 -9.99
C VAL A 40 -6.68 6.15 -11.09
N ALA A 41 -5.96 5.47 -11.97
CA ALA A 41 -6.49 4.60 -12.99
C ALA A 41 -5.93 3.19 -12.81
N VAL A 42 -6.81 2.19 -12.90
CA VAL A 42 -6.43 0.78 -12.83
C VAL A 42 -7.00 0.08 -14.05
N SER A 43 -6.16 -0.64 -14.78
CA SER A 43 -6.55 -1.37 -15.98
C SER A 43 -5.84 -2.72 -16.07
N ALA A 44 -6.53 -3.73 -16.56
CA ALA A 44 -5.93 -5.02 -16.88
C ALA A 44 -5.56 -5.08 -18.37
N ASP A 45 -4.48 -5.77 -18.67
CA ASP A 45 -4.06 -6.10 -20.04
C ASP A 45 -4.15 -7.63 -20.21
N ASP A 46 -5.12 -8.04 -21.02
CA ASP A 46 -5.40 -9.46 -21.30
C ASP A 46 -4.29 -10.16 -22.06
N GLU A 47 -3.58 -9.43 -22.93
CA GLU A 47 -2.53 -9.98 -23.77
C GLU A 47 -1.21 -10.12 -23.00
N ALA A 48 -0.86 -9.09 -22.23
CA ALA A 48 0.34 -9.10 -21.42
C ALA A 48 0.19 -9.87 -20.10
N GLY A 49 -1.05 -10.10 -19.64
CA GLY A 49 -1.32 -10.79 -18.37
C GLY A 49 -0.88 -9.97 -17.16
N VAL A 50 -1.15 -8.67 -17.15
CA VAL A 50 -0.74 -7.75 -16.09
C VAL A 50 -1.84 -6.76 -15.73
N VAL A 51 -1.73 -6.14 -14.56
CA VAL A 51 -2.54 -4.98 -14.18
C VAL A 51 -1.67 -3.74 -14.07
N PHE A 52 -2.09 -2.65 -14.70
CA PHE A 52 -1.48 -1.33 -14.58
C PHE A 52 -2.20 -0.50 -13.54
N VAL A 53 -1.43 0.19 -12.71
CA VAL A 53 -1.92 1.17 -11.74
C VAL A 53 -1.18 2.48 -12.01
N GLU A 54 -1.91 3.53 -12.34
CA GLU A 54 -1.38 4.87 -12.66
C GLU A 54 -2.03 5.92 -11.76
N TRP A 55 -1.31 6.99 -11.41
CA TRP A 55 -1.81 8.07 -10.55
C TRP A 55 -1.16 9.41 -10.89
N SER A 56 -1.63 10.50 -10.26
CA SER A 56 -1.01 11.83 -10.36
C SER A 56 0.21 11.97 -9.44
N ALA A 57 1.13 12.89 -9.75
CA ALA A 57 2.26 13.17 -8.86
C ALA A 57 1.78 13.66 -7.48
N TYR A 58 2.58 13.40 -6.45
CA TYR A 58 2.33 13.90 -5.10
C TYR A 58 2.46 15.43 -5.02
N GLU A 59 1.44 16.08 -4.44
CA GLU A 59 1.35 17.55 -4.30
C GLU A 59 1.26 18.00 -2.83
N GLY A 60 1.80 17.22 -1.90
CA GLY A 60 1.79 17.60 -0.48
C GLY A 60 2.90 18.56 -0.08
N ASP A 61 2.65 19.32 0.98
CA ASP A 61 3.59 20.33 1.50
C ASP A 61 4.81 19.72 2.21
N MET A 62 4.70 18.49 2.73
CA MET A 62 5.84 17.79 3.32
C MET A 62 6.65 17.06 2.24
N PRO A 63 8.00 17.00 2.36
CA PRO A 63 8.85 16.32 1.40
C PRO A 63 8.39 14.87 1.17
N PHE A 64 8.32 14.48 -0.09
CA PHE A 64 7.98 13.12 -0.50
C PHE A 64 9.01 12.10 0.01
N ALA A 65 8.54 10.91 0.39
CA ALA A 65 9.42 9.77 0.63
C ALA A 65 9.17 8.62 -0.34
N ARG A 66 7.91 8.21 -0.51
CA ARG A 66 7.56 7.08 -1.40
C ARG A 66 6.08 6.97 -1.72
N TYR A 67 5.80 6.21 -2.78
CA TYR A 67 4.52 5.56 -3.00
C TYR A 67 4.62 4.09 -2.59
N ILE A 68 3.51 3.54 -2.09
CA ILE A 68 3.32 2.11 -1.84
C ILE A 68 2.03 1.69 -2.53
N VAL A 69 2.14 0.80 -3.51
CA VAL A 69 0.98 0.25 -4.22
C VAL A 69 0.58 -1.04 -3.53
N MET A 70 -0.66 -1.08 -3.05
CA MET A 70 -1.24 -2.22 -2.35
C MET A 70 -2.32 -2.85 -3.20
N ARG A 71 -2.38 -4.18 -3.19
CA ARG A 71 -3.43 -4.99 -3.82
C ARG A 71 -4.16 -5.78 -2.76
N ARG A 72 -5.48 -5.90 -2.92
CA ARG A 72 -6.31 -6.81 -2.13
C ARG A 72 -7.23 -7.60 -3.06
N GLN A 73 -7.28 -8.92 -2.92
CA GLN A 73 -8.29 -9.70 -3.62
C GLN A 73 -9.68 -9.39 -3.04
N GLN A 74 -10.68 -9.20 -3.90
CA GLN A 74 -12.02 -8.88 -3.45
C GLN A 74 -12.59 -10.02 -2.59
N GLY A 75 -13.22 -9.64 -1.47
CA GLY A 75 -13.74 -10.59 -0.48
C GLY A 75 -12.70 -11.09 0.53
N LEU A 76 -11.41 -10.76 0.36
CA LEU A 76 -10.37 -11.04 1.35
C LEU A 76 -10.01 -9.78 2.15
N VAL A 77 -9.42 -10.00 3.33
CA VAL A 77 -8.88 -8.93 4.19
C VAL A 77 -7.38 -8.74 3.96
N ALA A 78 -6.67 -9.79 3.55
CA ALA A 78 -5.22 -9.76 3.35
C ALA A 78 -4.86 -8.89 2.14
N GLU A 79 -3.84 -8.04 2.32
CA GLU A 79 -3.32 -7.17 1.28
C GLU A 79 -1.86 -7.52 0.98
N ASP A 80 -1.49 -7.43 -0.30
CA ASP A 80 -0.14 -7.61 -0.81
C ASP A 80 0.46 -6.24 -1.20
N THR A 81 1.77 -6.09 -1.02
CA THR A 81 2.50 -4.96 -1.59
C THR A 81 2.93 -5.31 -3.02
N VAL A 82 2.45 -4.52 -3.99
CA VAL A 82 2.81 -4.65 -5.40
C VAL A 82 4.12 -3.94 -5.69
N ALA A 83 4.27 -2.71 -5.18
CA ALA A 83 5.44 -1.88 -5.43
C ALA A 83 5.71 -0.91 -4.28
N ILE A 84 6.99 -0.61 -4.07
CA ILE A 84 7.48 0.52 -3.26
C ILE A 84 8.35 1.37 -4.17
N ILE A 85 8.03 2.65 -4.27
CA ILE A 85 8.62 3.57 -5.25
C ILE A 85 9.09 4.82 -4.51
N ASP A 86 10.41 5.00 -4.39
CA ASP A 86 11.02 6.15 -3.69
C ASP A 86 11.26 7.38 -4.61
N GLU A 87 10.91 7.30 -5.90
CA GLU A 87 11.02 8.41 -6.85
C GLU A 87 9.66 9.08 -7.12
N ILE A 88 9.55 10.38 -6.83
CA ILE A 88 8.27 11.13 -6.91
C ILE A 88 7.70 11.18 -8.33
N ALA A 89 8.56 11.17 -9.35
CA ALA A 89 8.19 11.25 -10.75
C ALA A 89 7.65 9.92 -11.32
N THR A 90 7.88 8.80 -10.63
CA THR A 90 7.36 7.50 -11.05
C THR A 90 5.93 7.32 -10.53
N THR A 91 4.96 7.56 -11.40
CA THR A 91 3.52 7.54 -11.05
C THR A 91 2.76 6.36 -11.69
N ARG A 92 3.47 5.25 -11.89
CA ARG A 92 2.92 4.00 -12.45
C ARG A 92 3.54 2.78 -11.77
N ALA A 93 2.74 1.74 -11.58
CA ALA A 93 3.17 0.41 -11.22
C ALA A 93 2.56 -0.64 -12.17
N ILE A 94 3.25 -1.78 -12.28
CA ILE A 94 2.79 -2.95 -13.04
C ILE A 94 2.72 -4.12 -12.07
N ASP A 95 1.55 -4.73 -11.94
CA ASP A 95 1.36 -5.96 -11.20
C ASP A 95 1.38 -7.16 -12.15
N THR A 96 2.49 -7.90 -12.11
CA THR A 96 2.71 -9.12 -12.89
C THR A 96 2.31 -10.39 -12.13
N GLN A 97 1.88 -10.25 -10.87
CA GLN A 97 1.52 -11.36 -9.99
C GLN A 97 0.00 -11.47 -9.78
N ALA A 98 -0.79 -10.60 -10.41
CA ALA A 98 -2.23 -10.68 -10.38
C ALA A 98 -2.67 -11.98 -11.07
N ALA A 99 -3.49 -12.77 -10.39
CA ALA A 99 -4.01 -13.99 -11.00
C ALA A 99 -5.08 -13.64 -12.06
N PRO A 100 -5.19 -14.42 -13.14
CA PRO A 100 -6.27 -14.25 -14.10
C PRO A 100 -7.63 -14.51 -13.46
N GLU A 101 -8.67 -13.92 -14.05
CA GLU A 101 -10.08 -14.07 -13.66
C GLU A 101 -10.36 -13.78 -12.18
N THR A 102 -9.47 -13.05 -11.52
CA THR A 102 -9.57 -12.68 -10.11
C THR A 102 -9.86 -11.19 -9.99
N ASP A 103 -10.85 -10.85 -9.17
CA ASP A 103 -11.21 -9.46 -8.90
C ASP A 103 -10.32 -8.91 -7.77
N TYR A 104 -9.74 -7.74 -8.00
CA TYR A 104 -8.84 -7.08 -7.07
C TYR A 104 -9.29 -5.64 -6.81
N GLU A 105 -8.90 -5.11 -5.65
CA GLU A 105 -8.90 -3.69 -5.34
C GLU A 105 -7.45 -3.22 -5.17
N TYR A 106 -7.10 -2.12 -5.81
CA TYR A 106 -5.81 -1.46 -5.67
C TYR A 106 -5.95 -0.12 -4.97
N ARG A 107 -4.94 0.24 -4.20
CA ARG A 107 -4.81 1.58 -3.60
C ARG A 107 -3.36 2.02 -3.62
N VAL A 108 -3.18 3.33 -3.68
CA VAL A 108 -1.85 3.95 -3.58
C VAL A 108 -1.76 4.66 -2.25
N ILE A 109 -0.71 4.38 -1.50
CA ILE A 109 -0.38 5.06 -0.25
C ILE A 109 0.81 5.97 -0.54
N THR A 110 0.65 7.26 -0.30
CA THR A 110 1.77 8.20 -0.32
C THR A 110 2.33 8.34 1.08
N VAL A 111 3.65 8.37 1.21
CA VAL A 111 4.35 8.56 2.48
C VAL A 111 5.31 9.75 2.34
N ASN A 112 5.30 10.64 3.32
CA ASN A 112 6.24 11.76 3.39
C ASN A 112 7.53 11.40 4.15
N ALA A 113 8.53 12.28 4.13
CA ALA A 113 9.82 12.08 4.79
C ALA A 113 9.75 12.01 6.33
N ALA A 114 8.68 12.53 6.93
CA ALA A 114 8.40 12.36 8.36
C ALA A 114 7.76 10.98 8.67
N GLY A 115 7.44 10.20 7.64
CA GLY A 115 6.88 8.86 7.76
C GLY A 115 5.37 8.82 7.98
N PHE A 116 4.65 9.93 7.76
CA PHE A 116 3.20 9.97 7.72
C PHE A 116 2.69 9.51 6.36
N GLY A 117 1.59 8.76 6.34
CA GLY A 117 1.00 8.22 5.12
C GLY A 117 -0.46 8.64 4.91
N ALA A 118 -0.85 8.71 3.65
CA ALA A 118 -2.24 8.87 3.23
C ALA A 118 -2.57 7.89 2.10
N SER A 119 -3.71 7.23 2.19
CA SER A 119 -4.16 6.22 1.23
C SER A 119 -5.27 6.77 0.37
N THR A 120 -5.28 6.38 -0.91
CA THR A 120 -6.46 6.51 -1.76
C THR A 120 -7.56 5.55 -1.29
N VAL A 121 -8.78 5.77 -1.79
CA VAL A 121 -9.81 4.71 -1.80
C VAL A 121 -9.34 3.51 -2.64
N GLY A 122 -10.01 2.37 -2.48
CA GLY A 122 -9.79 1.19 -3.31
C GLY A 122 -10.41 1.35 -4.70
N PHE A 123 -9.65 0.99 -5.73
CA PHE A 123 -10.09 0.97 -7.12
C PHE A 123 -10.19 -0.47 -7.58
N ALA A 124 -11.41 -0.91 -7.87
CA ALA A 124 -11.68 -2.28 -8.28
C ALA A 124 -11.32 -2.50 -9.75
N VAL A 125 -10.75 -3.66 -10.05
CA VAL A 125 -10.50 -4.13 -11.40
C VAL A 125 -10.71 -5.64 -11.43
N ARG A 126 -11.36 -6.12 -12.49
CA ARG A 126 -11.28 -7.53 -12.84
C ARG A 126 -9.95 -7.72 -13.57
N SER A 127 -9.11 -8.64 -13.09
CA SER A 127 -7.84 -8.95 -13.74
C SER A 127 -8.06 -9.54 -15.14
N PHE A 128 -6.96 -9.94 -15.78
CA PHE A 128 -6.99 -10.43 -17.14
C PHE A 128 -7.63 -11.81 -17.31
N ARG A 129 -8.10 -12.09 -18.53
CA ARG A 129 -8.59 -13.42 -18.94
C ARG A 129 -7.51 -14.19 -19.70
N VAL A 130 -7.39 -15.48 -19.40
CA VAL A 130 -6.57 -16.38 -20.22
C VAL A 130 -7.41 -16.84 -21.41
N LEU A 131 -7.07 -16.36 -22.60
CA LEU A 131 -7.70 -16.83 -23.83
C LEU A 131 -7.09 -18.17 -24.27
N PRO A 132 -7.89 -19.09 -24.85
CA PRO A 132 -7.34 -20.30 -25.46
C PRO A 132 -6.33 -19.95 -26.56
N VAL A 133 -5.16 -20.60 -26.54
CA VAL A 133 -4.24 -20.57 -27.67
C VAL A 133 -4.79 -21.48 -28.78
N GLU A 134 -5.12 -20.91 -29.94
CA GLU A 134 -5.31 -21.68 -31.16
C GLU A 134 -3.95 -22.17 -31.65
N ILE A 135 -3.69 -23.46 -31.47
CA ILE A 135 -2.52 -24.08 -32.09
C ILE A 135 -2.87 -24.29 -33.56
N ALA A 136 -2.28 -23.47 -34.44
CA ALA A 136 -2.36 -23.70 -35.88
C ALA A 136 -1.83 -25.12 -36.16
N GLN A 137 -2.70 -26.01 -36.63
CA GLN A 137 -2.29 -27.33 -37.06
C GLN A 137 -1.36 -27.15 -38.26
N LEU A 138 -0.11 -27.59 -38.11
CA LEU A 138 0.91 -27.63 -39.17
C LEU A 138 0.49 -28.54 -40.32
#